data_AF-A0A8H7N6F9-F1
#
_entry.id   AF-A0A8H7N6F9-F1
#
_cell.length_a   1.000
_cell.length_b   1.000
_cell.length_c   1.000
_cell.angle_alpha   90.00
_cell.angle_beta   90.00
_cell.angle_gamma   90.00
#
_symmetry.space_group_name_H-M   'P 1'
#
loop_
_entity.id
_entity.type
_entity.pdbx_description
1 polymer ?
#
loop_
_entity_poly.entity_id
_entity_poly.type
_entity_poly.pdbx_seq_one_letter_code
_entity_poly.pdbx_strand_id
1 'polypeptide(L)'
;MLFFLKKQPQDHLSHLIHYNRMIALVDELLYYAREAEKHPYCRHSEVSPVEDILDAADRVNSSLMLKVMKNHWTHVRDPPRSRGLDEYRESGKCNFLALAIQARLFKYVRAKLEADPRRLVKPGRPLLDYALRPRRVTPLALPYHSRRDEPNIEPEIVSLLLSLGANPNQVVYSHEDRTVWALFLISCWESAKRGEATEVSKRAWYEVSEMMIKHGASRDCFNNIEGQELSIDNVLSTIFGEDQASNLLEQISDQMFNKGNTWRGWISSFF
;
A
#
# COMPACT_ATOMS: atom_id res chain seq x y z
N MET A 1 16.46 -13.24 -16.58
CA MET A 1 15.46 -13.58 -15.53
C MET A 1 14.36 -14.50 -16.03
N LEU A 2 13.65 -14.19 -17.13
CA LEU A 2 12.60 -15.05 -17.71
C LEU A 2 13.05 -16.50 -18.01
N PHE A 3 14.31 -16.69 -18.40
CA PHE A 3 14.91 -18.01 -18.64
C PHE A 3 14.99 -18.88 -17.37
N PHE A 4 15.21 -18.28 -16.20
CA PHE A 4 15.30 -19.00 -14.92
C PHE A 4 13.92 -19.46 -14.41
N LEU A 5 12.88 -18.66 -14.64
CA LEU A 5 11.50 -19.04 -14.30
C LEU A 5 11.02 -20.22 -15.15
N LYS A 6 11.40 -20.25 -16.44
CA LYS A 6 11.07 -21.36 -17.36
C LYS A 6 11.86 -22.65 -17.10
N LYS A 7 13.03 -22.58 -16.45
CA LYS A 7 13.89 -23.75 -16.15
C LYS A 7 13.62 -24.40 -14.79
N GLN A 8 12.64 -23.91 -14.02
CA GLN A 8 12.20 -24.63 -12.81
C GLN A 8 11.56 -25.96 -13.23
N PRO A 9 11.88 -27.10 -12.57
CA PRO A 9 11.21 -28.37 -12.83
C PRO A 9 9.70 -28.20 -12.63
N GLN A 10 8.92 -28.32 -13.70
CA GLN A 10 7.47 -28.08 -13.64
C GLN A 10 6.75 -29.11 -12.75
N ASP A 11 7.36 -30.28 -12.59
CA ASP A 11 6.84 -31.41 -11.83
C ASP A 11 6.91 -31.20 -10.31
N HIS A 12 7.58 -30.13 -9.85
CA HIS A 12 7.83 -29.83 -8.42
C HIS A 12 7.45 -28.39 -8.01
N LEU A 13 6.62 -27.70 -8.80
CA LEU A 13 6.22 -26.30 -8.52
C LEU A 13 5.41 -26.13 -7.22
N SER A 14 4.85 -27.20 -6.67
CA SER A 14 4.16 -27.21 -5.38
C SER A 14 5.11 -27.26 -4.17
N HIS A 15 6.40 -27.55 -4.35
CA HIS A 15 7.36 -27.59 -3.25
C HIS A 15 7.80 -26.18 -2.85
N LEU A 16 7.76 -25.93 -1.54
CA LEU A 16 8.10 -24.64 -0.90
C LEU A 16 9.43 -24.05 -1.37
N ILE A 17 10.44 -24.89 -1.65
CA ILE A 17 11.77 -24.45 -2.10
C ILE A 17 11.73 -23.78 -3.48
N HIS A 18 10.98 -24.34 -4.43
CA HIS A 18 10.87 -23.80 -5.79
C HIS A 18 10.08 -22.48 -5.79
N TYR A 19 9.03 -22.44 -4.97
CA TYR A 19 8.25 -21.23 -4.74
C TYR A 19 9.09 -20.10 -4.13
N ASN A 20 9.82 -20.36 -3.04
CA ASN A 20 10.66 -19.35 -2.39
C ASN A 20 11.73 -18.80 -3.33
N ARG A 21 12.28 -19.63 -4.22
CA ARG A 21 13.22 -19.18 -5.27
C ARG A 21 12.57 -18.26 -6.29
N MET A 22 11.36 -18.60 -6.76
CA MET A 22 10.61 -17.72 -7.66
C MET A 22 10.33 -16.36 -7.02
N ILE A 23 9.85 -16.35 -5.78
CA ILE A 23 9.58 -15.12 -5.03
C ILE A 23 10.85 -14.29 -4.81
N ALA A 24 11.95 -14.94 -4.45
CA ALA A 24 13.24 -14.29 -4.29
C ALA A 24 13.68 -13.56 -5.57
N LEU A 25 13.57 -14.22 -6.73
CA LEU A 25 13.89 -13.61 -8.03
C LEU A 25 12.96 -12.44 -8.38
N VAL A 26 11.67 -12.56 -8.08
CA VAL A 26 10.71 -11.47 -8.27
C VAL A 26 11.03 -10.30 -7.35
N ASP A 27 11.37 -10.53 -6.09
CA ASP A 27 11.73 -9.47 -5.14
C ASP A 27 12.99 -8.72 -5.58
N GLU A 28 13.98 -9.45 -6.09
CA GLU A 28 15.18 -8.87 -6.67
C GLU A 28 14.86 -8.06 -7.94
N LEU A 29 13.96 -8.54 -8.80
CA LEU A 29 13.48 -7.79 -9.96
C LEU A 29 12.82 -6.48 -9.56
N LEU A 30 11.89 -6.54 -8.60
CA LEU A 30 11.18 -5.37 -8.10
C LEU A 30 12.15 -4.37 -7.44
N TYR A 31 13.18 -4.86 -6.76
CA TYR A 31 14.24 -4.02 -6.21
C TYR A 31 14.99 -3.26 -7.32
N TYR A 32 15.50 -3.97 -8.34
CA TYR A 32 16.23 -3.32 -9.43
C TYR A 32 15.34 -2.45 -10.31
N ALA A 33 14.06 -2.81 -10.48
CA ALA A 33 13.07 -1.97 -11.14
C ALA A 33 12.95 -0.61 -10.45
N ARG A 34 12.91 -0.61 -9.11
CA ARG A 34 12.84 0.63 -8.34
C ARG A 34 14.12 1.46 -8.47
N GLU A 35 15.29 0.83 -8.36
CA GLU A 35 16.56 1.55 -8.56
C GLU A 35 16.66 2.12 -9.98
N ALA A 36 16.14 1.41 -10.99
CA ALA A 36 16.07 1.90 -12.36
C ALA A 36 15.13 3.10 -12.50
N GLU A 37 13.94 3.09 -11.88
CA GLU A 37 13.02 4.24 -11.92
C GLU A 37 13.62 5.51 -11.29
N LYS A 38 14.44 5.34 -10.25
CA LYS A 38 15.17 6.41 -9.55
C LYS A 38 16.47 6.85 -10.23
N HIS A 39 17.00 6.06 -11.16
CA HIS A 39 18.28 6.32 -11.79
C HIS A 39 18.27 7.69 -12.51
N PRO A 40 19.30 8.54 -12.41
CA PRO A 40 19.30 9.89 -12.98
C PRO A 40 18.88 9.96 -14.47
N TYR A 41 19.35 9.03 -15.29
CA TYR A 41 18.97 8.95 -16.71
C TYR A 41 17.50 8.58 -16.95
N CYS A 42 16.88 7.85 -16.04
CA CYS A 42 15.48 7.43 -16.16
C CYS A 42 14.56 8.32 -15.33
N ARG A 43 15.08 9.15 -14.41
CA ARG A 43 14.32 9.92 -13.44
C ARG A 43 13.26 10.81 -14.10
N HIS A 44 13.61 11.47 -15.19
CA HIS A 44 12.73 12.36 -15.96
C HIS A 44 11.86 11.63 -17.00
N SER A 45 12.08 10.33 -17.22
CA SER A 45 11.16 9.52 -18.04
C SER A 45 9.86 9.32 -17.29
N GLU A 46 8.74 9.58 -17.96
CA GLU A 46 7.40 9.26 -17.46
C GLU A 46 7.12 7.75 -17.50
N VAL A 47 7.82 7.03 -18.37
CA VAL A 47 7.65 5.59 -18.59
C VAL A 47 8.62 4.79 -17.72
N SER A 48 8.15 3.66 -17.19
CA SER A 48 9.01 2.72 -16.44
C SER A 48 9.99 2.03 -17.39
N PRO A 49 11.31 2.03 -17.10
CA PRO A 49 12.32 1.48 -18.00
C PRO A 49 12.27 -0.05 -18.13
N VAL A 50 11.49 -0.72 -17.27
CA VAL A 50 11.40 -2.18 -17.19
C VAL A 50 9.96 -2.71 -17.23
N GLU A 51 9.02 -1.90 -17.74
CA GLU A 51 7.59 -2.25 -17.80
C GLU A 51 7.35 -3.61 -18.48
N ASP A 52 7.92 -3.81 -19.67
CA ASP A 52 7.76 -5.05 -20.44
C ASP A 52 8.31 -6.28 -19.69
N ILE A 53 9.38 -6.11 -18.91
CA ILE A 53 10.00 -7.18 -18.14
C ILE A 53 9.10 -7.57 -16.97
N LEU A 54 8.53 -6.58 -16.27
CA LEU A 54 7.60 -6.78 -15.16
C LEU A 54 6.32 -7.48 -15.65
N ASP A 55 5.76 -7.03 -16.77
CA ASP A 55 4.60 -7.67 -17.38
C ASP A 55 4.90 -9.10 -17.84
N ALA A 56 6.09 -9.33 -18.43
CA ALA A 56 6.50 -10.67 -18.81
C ALA A 56 6.66 -11.59 -17.60
N ALA A 57 7.21 -11.08 -16.49
CA ALA A 57 7.35 -11.84 -15.25
C ALA A 57 5.98 -12.25 -14.70
N ASP A 58 5.03 -11.32 -14.65
CA ASP A 58 3.68 -11.61 -14.19
C ASP A 58 2.94 -12.62 -15.08
N ARG A 59 2.97 -12.43 -16.41
CA ARG A 59 2.35 -13.35 -17.36
C ARG A 59 2.92 -14.76 -17.28
N VAL A 60 4.25 -14.89 -17.18
CA VAL A 60 4.93 -16.20 -17.11
C VAL A 60 4.59 -16.91 -15.80
N ASN A 61 4.70 -16.21 -14.67
CA ASN A 61 4.40 -16.79 -13.36
C ASN A 61 2.92 -17.18 -13.24
N SER A 62 2.02 -16.32 -13.72
CA SER A 62 0.59 -16.64 -13.80
C SER A 62 0.36 -17.93 -14.59
N SER A 63 0.93 -18.04 -15.79
CA SER A 63 0.77 -19.22 -16.65
C SER A 63 1.31 -20.50 -16.00
N LEU A 64 2.47 -20.41 -15.34
CA LEU A 64 3.09 -21.57 -14.65
C LEU A 64 2.27 -22.01 -13.44
N MET A 65 1.68 -21.07 -12.70
CA MET A 65 0.98 -21.35 -11.44
C MET A 65 -0.49 -21.75 -11.62
N LEU A 66 -1.06 -21.62 -12.83
CA LEU A 66 -2.43 -22.06 -13.13
C LEU A 66 -2.71 -23.52 -12.74
N LYS A 67 -1.71 -24.39 -12.83
CA LYS A 67 -1.83 -25.82 -12.47
C LYS A 67 -1.69 -26.09 -10.97
N VAL A 68 -1.19 -25.11 -10.21
CA VAL A 68 -0.84 -25.26 -8.80
C VAL A 68 -1.88 -24.60 -7.89
N MET A 69 -2.45 -23.47 -8.33
CA MET A 69 -3.36 -22.68 -7.50
C MET A 69 -4.42 -21.96 -8.32
N LYS A 70 -5.58 -21.73 -7.70
CA LYS A 70 -6.71 -21.01 -8.32
C LYS A 70 -6.58 -19.49 -8.21
N ASN A 71 -5.88 -18.99 -7.20
CA ASN A 71 -5.65 -17.56 -7.01
C ASN A 71 -4.43 -17.09 -7.81
N HIS A 72 -4.22 -15.78 -7.89
CA HIS A 72 -3.01 -15.20 -8.47
C HIS A 72 -1.75 -15.64 -7.70
N TRP A 73 -0.64 -15.88 -8.39
CA TRP A 73 0.59 -16.42 -7.80
C TRP A 73 1.20 -15.54 -6.70
N THR A 74 0.94 -14.23 -6.74
CA THR A 74 1.40 -13.29 -5.71
C THR A 74 0.75 -13.55 -4.34
N HIS A 75 -0.35 -14.30 -4.29
CA HIS A 75 -1.04 -14.62 -3.03
C HIS A 75 -0.27 -15.61 -2.15
N VAL A 76 0.62 -16.43 -2.71
CA VAL A 76 1.33 -17.46 -1.93
C VAL A 76 2.33 -16.82 -0.94
N ARG A 77 2.52 -15.50 -0.96
CA ARG A 77 3.44 -14.81 -0.06
C ARG A 77 2.89 -14.87 1.36
N ASP A 78 3.76 -15.21 2.31
CA ASP A 78 3.40 -15.18 3.72
C ASP A 78 2.98 -13.76 4.12
N PRO A 79 1.84 -13.60 4.83
CA PRO A 79 1.49 -12.31 5.39
C PRO A 79 2.56 -11.90 6.42
N PRO A 80 2.90 -10.60 6.52
CA PRO A 80 3.72 -10.11 7.61
C PRO A 80 3.13 -10.55 8.95
N ARG A 81 3.99 -10.93 9.91
CA ARG A 81 3.55 -11.21 11.28
C ARG A 81 2.79 -10.00 11.82
N SER A 82 1.62 -10.27 12.40
CA SER A 82 0.81 -9.27 13.09
C SER A 82 1.61 -8.57 14.18
N ARG A 83 1.36 -7.28 14.36
CA ARG A 83 2.02 -6.45 15.35
C ARG A 83 0.96 -5.74 16.17
N GLY A 84 0.62 -6.32 17.32
CA GLY A 84 -0.47 -5.79 18.15
C GLY A 84 -1.73 -5.71 17.31
N LEU A 85 -2.20 -4.49 17.04
CA LEU A 85 -3.43 -4.24 16.27
C LEU A 85 -3.22 -4.16 14.76
N ASP A 86 -1.97 -4.04 14.31
CA ASP A 86 -1.59 -4.04 12.90
C ASP A 86 -1.52 -5.49 12.38
N GLU A 87 -2.68 -5.98 11.95
CA GLU A 87 -2.83 -7.26 11.28
C GLU A 87 -2.78 -7.10 9.76
N TYR A 88 -2.29 -8.14 9.06
CA TYR A 88 -2.27 -8.20 7.60
C TYR A 88 -3.13 -9.38 7.12
N ARG A 89 -4.32 -9.09 6.58
CA ARG A 89 -5.24 -10.10 6.04
C ARG A 89 -5.49 -9.85 4.55
N GLU A 90 -4.90 -10.71 3.73
CA GLU A 90 -4.84 -10.59 2.26
C GLU A 90 -6.06 -11.19 1.53
N SER A 91 -6.76 -12.13 2.19
CA SER A 91 -7.98 -12.81 1.71
C SER A 91 -7.93 -13.40 0.30
N GLY A 92 -6.75 -13.79 -0.20
CA GLY A 92 -6.66 -14.46 -1.50
C GLY A 92 -6.67 -13.56 -2.73
N LYS A 93 -6.64 -12.22 -2.55
CA LYS A 93 -6.92 -11.28 -3.64
C LYS A 93 -5.75 -10.41 -4.07
N CYS A 94 -4.52 -10.70 -3.65
CA CYS A 94 -3.33 -10.02 -4.16
C CYS A 94 -3.24 -10.16 -5.68
N ASN A 95 -2.83 -9.10 -6.38
CA ASN A 95 -2.47 -9.14 -7.79
C ASN A 95 -1.10 -8.49 -8.01
N PHE A 96 -0.58 -8.54 -9.23
CA PHE A 96 0.74 -7.99 -9.51
C PHE A 96 0.81 -6.46 -9.33
N LEU A 97 -0.27 -5.74 -9.65
CA LEU A 97 -0.34 -4.29 -9.43
C LEU A 97 -0.19 -3.94 -7.94
N ALA A 98 -0.87 -4.66 -7.05
CA ALA A 98 -0.70 -4.50 -5.60
C ALA A 98 0.75 -4.78 -5.16
N LEU A 99 1.38 -5.81 -5.72
CA LEU A 99 2.79 -6.11 -5.45
C LEU A 99 3.74 -4.98 -5.93
N ALA A 100 3.48 -4.40 -7.10
CA ALA A 100 4.23 -3.27 -7.63
C ALA A 100 4.08 -2.01 -6.76
N ILE A 101 2.87 -1.77 -6.23
CA ILE A 101 2.61 -0.70 -5.24
C ILE A 101 3.44 -0.91 -3.97
N GLN A 102 3.42 -2.12 -3.39
CA GLN A 102 4.24 -2.42 -2.21
C GLN A 102 5.75 -2.34 -2.50
N ALA A 103 6.13 -2.50 -3.76
CA ALA A 103 7.49 -2.29 -4.24
C ALA A 103 7.82 -0.83 -4.57
N ARG A 104 6.86 0.10 -4.42
CA ARG A 104 7.02 1.54 -4.67
C ARG A 104 7.50 1.83 -6.10
N LEU A 105 6.93 1.12 -7.08
CA LEU A 105 7.21 1.29 -8.51
C LEU A 105 6.23 2.29 -9.12
N PHE A 106 6.44 3.57 -8.86
CA PHE A 106 5.49 4.62 -9.23
C PHE A 106 5.23 4.67 -10.73
N LYS A 107 6.27 4.60 -11.58
CA LYS A 107 6.11 4.75 -13.04
C LYS A 107 5.33 3.58 -13.61
N TYR A 108 5.64 2.36 -13.17
CA TYR A 108 4.88 1.18 -13.55
C TYR A 108 3.41 1.28 -13.11
N VAL A 109 3.15 1.64 -11.85
CA VAL A 109 1.78 1.75 -11.31
C VAL A 109 0.97 2.81 -12.07
N ARG A 110 1.58 3.97 -12.34
CA ARG A 110 0.97 5.04 -13.14
C ARG A 110 0.58 4.55 -14.52
N ALA A 111 1.52 3.97 -15.27
CA ALA A 111 1.26 3.45 -16.61
C ALA A 111 0.10 2.44 -16.64
N LYS A 112 0.03 1.53 -15.65
CA LYS A 112 -1.06 0.53 -15.58
C LYS A 112 -2.43 1.11 -15.22
N LEU A 113 -2.48 2.17 -14.41
CA LEU A 113 -3.74 2.83 -14.04
C LEU A 113 -4.22 3.80 -15.11
N GLU A 114 -3.32 4.50 -15.80
CA GLU A 114 -3.65 5.35 -16.95
C GLU A 114 -4.19 4.53 -18.13
N ALA A 115 -3.58 3.36 -18.39
CA ALA A 115 -4.02 2.47 -19.45
C ALA A 115 -5.40 1.84 -19.18
N ASP A 116 -5.75 1.59 -17.91
CA ASP A 116 -7.04 1.01 -17.52
C ASP A 116 -7.44 1.41 -16.09
N PRO A 117 -8.15 2.54 -15.91
CA PRO A 117 -8.53 3.06 -14.60
C PRO A 117 -9.39 2.09 -13.76
N ARG A 118 -10.09 1.15 -14.41
CA ARG A 118 -10.89 0.13 -13.73
C ARG A 118 -10.05 -0.77 -12.82
N ARG A 119 -8.74 -0.88 -13.08
CA ARG A 119 -7.80 -1.62 -12.23
C ARG A 119 -7.66 -1.06 -10.82
N LEU A 120 -8.10 0.19 -10.59
CA LEU A 120 -8.17 0.79 -9.26
C LEU A 120 -9.05 -0.06 -8.31
N VAL A 121 -10.16 -0.57 -8.83
CA VAL A 121 -11.13 -1.34 -8.06
C VAL A 121 -10.78 -2.83 -8.14
N LYS A 122 -10.43 -3.41 -7.00
CA LYS A 122 -10.15 -4.85 -6.87
C LYS A 122 -10.85 -5.44 -5.65
N PRO A 123 -11.19 -6.74 -5.66
CA PRO A 123 -11.78 -7.40 -4.48
C PRO A 123 -10.76 -7.54 -3.35
N GLY A 124 -11.22 -7.65 -2.10
CA GLY A 124 -10.34 -7.82 -0.94
C GLY A 124 -9.64 -6.51 -0.55
N ARG A 125 -8.34 -6.60 -0.23
CA ARG A 125 -7.53 -5.45 0.20
C ARG A 125 -7.46 -4.37 -0.90
N PRO A 126 -7.81 -3.09 -0.62
CA PRO A 126 -7.74 -2.00 -1.59
C PRO A 126 -6.31 -1.62 -1.97
N LEU A 127 -6.07 -1.12 -3.19
CA LEU A 127 -4.75 -0.66 -3.64
C LEU A 127 -4.14 0.42 -2.74
N LEU A 128 -4.97 1.35 -2.26
CA LEU A 128 -4.57 2.40 -1.33
C LEU A 128 -3.99 1.82 -0.04
N ASP A 129 -4.56 0.73 0.48
CA ASP A 129 -4.06 0.08 1.68
C ASP A 129 -2.71 -0.63 1.45
N TYR A 130 -2.42 -1.12 0.24
CA TYR A 130 -1.07 -1.63 -0.06
C TYR A 130 -0.04 -0.52 -0.12
N ALA A 131 -0.41 0.68 -0.60
CA ALA A 131 0.50 1.83 -0.67
C ALA A 131 0.85 2.34 0.73
N LEU A 132 -0.15 2.38 1.62
CA LEU A 132 -0.02 2.87 3.00
C LEU A 132 0.63 1.87 3.94
N ARG A 133 0.42 0.57 3.70
CA ARG A 133 0.94 -0.53 4.53
C ARG A 133 1.75 -1.52 3.67
N PRO A 134 2.94 -1.12 3.15
CA PRO A 134 3.67 -1.88 2.13
C PRO A 134 4.55 -3.01 2.69
N ARG A 135 4.35 -3.43 3.95
CA ARG A 135 5.13 -4.53 4.55
C ARG A 135 4.95 -5.80 3.72
N ARG A 136 6.08 -6.44 3.41
CA ARG A 136 6.17 -7.70 2.67
C ARG A 136 7.13 -8.63 3.38
N VAL A 137 6.82 -9.92 3.38
CA VAL A 137 7.79 -10.96 3.72
C VAL A 137 8.56 -11.29 2.46
N THR A 138 9.88 -11.17 2.53
CA THR A 138 10.78 -11.59 1.46
C THR A 138 11.71 -12.69 1.97
N PRO A 139 11.96 -13.75 1.19
CA PRO A 139 12.95 -14.78 1.54
C PRO A 139 14.40 -14.25 1.49
N LEU A 140 14.63 -13.07 0.90
CA LEU A 140 15.95 -12.48 0.75
C LEU A 140 16.16 -11.32 1.71
N ALA A 141 17.31 -11.28 2.36
CA ALA A 141 17.79 -10.08 3.05
C ALA A 141 18.29 -9.05 2.02
N LEU A 142 17.37 -8.44 1.27
CA LEU A 142 17.71 -7.36 0.34
C LEU A 142 18.06 -6.06 1.10
N PRO A 143 19.01 -5.23 0.60
CA PRO A 143 19.50 -4.03 1.28
C PRO A 143 18.43 -2.99 1.67
N TYR A 144 17.22 -3.09 1.09
CA TYR A 144 16.06 -2.27 1.41
C TYR A 144 15.74 -2.20 2.91
N HIS A 145 16.02 -3.26 3.70
CA HIS A 145 15.61 -3.32 5.10
C HIS A 145 16.66 -2.84 6.11
N SER A 146 17.94 -2.71 5.72
CA SER A 146 19.03 -2.61 6.70
C SER A 146 20.07 -1.52 6.42
N ARG A 147 20.07 -0.90 5.23
CA ARG A 147 21.17 0.02 4.84
C ARG A 147 20.76 1.43 4.44
N ARG A 148 19.48 1.71 4.19
CA ARG A 148 19.03 3.05 3.77
C ARG A 148 17.83 3.51 4.61
N ASP A 149 17.93 4.72 5.16
CA ASP A 149 16.81 5.42 5.80
C ASP A 149 15.93 6.03 4.69
N GLU A 150 15.16 5.18 4.02
CA GLU A 150 14.16 5.58 3.03
C GLU A 150 12.75 5.43 3.62
N PRO A 151 11.81 6.32 3.31
CA PRO A 151 10.45 6.24 3.84
C PRO A 151 9.79 4.96 3.33
N ASN A 152 9.09 4.21 4.18
CA ASN A 152 8.45 2.96 3.77
C ASN A 152 7.30 3.16 2.75
N ILE A 153 6.70 4.34 2.69
CA ILE A 153 5.60 4.72 1.78
C ILE A 153 6.12 5.59 0.63
N GLU A 154 5.49 5.50 -0.54
CA GLU A 154 5.75 6.36 -1.70
C GLU A 154 4.59 7.36 -1.87
N PRO A 155 4.74 8.63 -1.44
CA PRO A 155 3.65 9.62 -1.46
C PRO A 155 3.05 9.84 -2.85
N GLU A 156 3.87 9.75 -3.91
CA GLU A 156 3.40 9.91 -5.29
C GLU A 156 2.37 8.84 -5.70
N ILE A 157 2.54 7.60 -5.23
CA ILE A 157 1.56 6.52 -5.47
C ILE A 157 0.27 6.81 -4.71
N VAL A 158 0.36 7.26 -3.46
CA VAL A 158 -0.83 7.58 -2.65
C VAL A 158 -1.62 8.72 -3.30
N SER A 159 -0.94 9.80 -3.70
CA SER A 159 -1.53 10.93 -4.41
C SER A 159 -2.24 10.49 -5.70
N LEU A 160 -1.60 9.64 -6.51
CA LEU A 160 -2.19 9.07 -7.72
C LEU A 160 -3.46 8.25 -7.43
N LEU A 161 -3.43 7.37 -6.43
CA LEU A 161 -4.59 6.53 -6.10
C LEU A 161 -5.76 7.39 -5.61
N LEU A 162 -5.49 8.38 -4.76
CA LEU A 162 -6.50 9.30 -4.25
C LEU A 162 -7.10 10.18 -5.35
N SER A 163 -6.27 10.69 -6.28
CA SER A 163 -6.74 11.51 -7.40
C SER A 163 -7.61 10.73 -8.39
N LEU A 164 -7.37 9.41 -8.51
CA LEU A 164 -8.22 8.49 -9.27
C LEU A 164 -9.47 8.04 -8.53
N GLY A 165 -9.69 8.51 -7.29
CA GLY A 165 -10.90 8.26 -6.52
C GLY A 165 -10.82 7.09 -5.53
N ALA A 166 -9.62 6.63 -5.14
CA ALA A 166 -9.50 5.70 -4.02
C ALA A 166 -10.06 6.34 -2.74
N ASN A 167 -10.90 5.60 -2.02
CA ASN A 167 -11.59 6.12 -0.84
C ASN A 167 -10.78 5.83 0.45
N PRO A 168 -10.31 6.86 1.18
CA PRO A 168 -9.65 6.71 2.48
C PRO A 168 -10.47 5.95 3.52
N ASN A 169 -11.80 6.08 3.45
CA ASN A 169 -12.74 5.44 4.36
C ASN A 169 -13.28 4.11 3.82
N GLN A 170 -12.70 3.56 2.76
CA GLN A 170 -13.10 2.25 2.26
C GLN A 170 -12.88 1.21 3.35
N VAL A 171 -13.93 0.46 3.67
CA VAL A 171 -13.86 -0.65 4.61
C VAL A 171 -13.06 -1.79 3.98
N VAL A 172 -12.08 -2.29 4.73
CA VAL A 172 -11.30 -3.47 4.35
C VAL A 172 -11.96 -4.68 4.98
N TYR A 173 -12.82 -5.36 4.23
CA TYR A 173 -13.64 -6.49 4.73
C TYR A 173 -12.84 -7.62 5.39
N SER A 174 -11.54 -7.75 5.10
CA SER A 174 -10.70 -8.72 5.79
C SER A 174 -10.42 -8.34 7.25
N HIS A 175 -10.67 -7.10 7.67
CA HIS A 175 -10.28 -6.49 8.95
C HIS A 175 -11.46 -5.96 9.78
N GLU A 176 -12.56 -6.70 9.91
CA GLU A 176 -13.62 -6.41 10.90
C GLU A 176 -14.11 -4.95 10.82
N ASP A 177 -14.52 -4.54 9.61
CA ASP A 177 -15.04 -3.22 9.30
C ASP A 177 -14.10 -2.01 9.48
N ARG A 178 -12.79 -2.24 9.65
CA ARG A 178 -11.80 -1.15 9.69
C ARG A 178 -11.58 -0.52 8.32
N THR A 179 -11.47 0.81 8.31
CA THR A 179 -11.19 1.58 7.09
C THR A 179 -9.70 1.57 6.73
N VAL A 180 -9.39 1.86 5.46
CA VAL A 180 -8.01 2.04 4.99
C VAL A 180 -7.27 3.09 5.86
N TRP A 181 -7.92 4.20 6.17
CA TRP A 181 -7.37 5.24 7.04
C TRP A 181 -7.06 4.74 8.46
N ALA A 182 -8.00 4.05 9.11
CA ALA A 182 -7.80 3.50 10.44
C ALA A 182 -6.63 2.51 10.49
N LEU A 183 -6.54 1.62 9.50
CA LEU A 183 -5.49 0.61 9.43
C LEU A 183 -4.11 1.25 9.23
N PHE A 184 -4.01 2.27 8.37
CA PHE A 184 -2.78 3.03 8.20
C PHE A 184 -2.31 3.66 9.52
N LEU A 185 -3.19 4.38 10.22
CA LEU A 185 -2.87 4.99 11.50
C LEU A 185 -2.44 3.96 12.55
N ILE A 186 -3.13 2.82 12.64
CA ILE A 186 -2.74 1.71 13.54
C ILE A 186 -1.33 1.21 13.22
N SER A 187 -1.00 1.04 11.94
CA SER A 187 0.33 0.58 11.52
C SER A 187 1.43 1.58 11.91
N CYS A 188 1.22 2.88 11.68
CA CYS A 188 2.13 3.94 12.11
C CYS A 188 2.27 3.99 13.64
N TRP A 189 1.16 3.91 14.37
CA TRP A 189 1.13 3.95 15.83
C TRP A 189 1.88 2.79 16.47
N GLU A 190 1.67 1.56 15.99
CA GLU A 190 2.40 0.38 16.45
C GLU A 190 3.91 0.52 16.20
N SER A 191 4.30 1.03 15.03
CA SER A 191 5.71 1.29 14.72
C SER A 191 6.32 2.40 15.61
N ALA A 192 5.58 3.47 15.88
CA ALA A 192 6.03 4.56 16.76
C ALA A 192 6.21 4.07 18.20
N LYS A 193 5.22 3.36 18.75
CA LYS A 193 5.24 2.83 20.12
C LYS A 193 6.39 1.85 20.38
N ARG A 194 6.82 1.11 19.36
CA ARG A 194 7.94 0.16 19.42
C ARG A 194 9.31 0.81 19.21
N GLY A 195 9.37 2.11 18.93
CA GLY A 195 10.61 2.81 18.58
C GLY A 195 11.18 2.41 17.22
N GLU A 196 10.35 1.87 16.32
CA GLU A 196 10.75 1.44 14.97
C GLU A 196 10.55 2.54 13.92
N ALA A 197 9.86 3.64 14.27
CA ALA A 197 9.58 4.75 13.38
C ALA A 197 10.80 5.68 13.23
N THR A 198 11.37 5.74 12.02
CA THR A 198 12.41 6.74 11.69
C THR A 198 11.80 8.11 11.40
N GLU A 199 12.57 9.18 11.58
CA GLU A 199 12.12 10.55 11.27
C GLU A 199 11.83 10.77 9.78
N VAL A 200 12.48 10.00 8.90
CA VAL A 200 12.15 9.98 7.46
C VAL A 200 10.78 9.34 7.24
N SER A 201 10.49 8.23 7.93
CA SER A 201 9.19 7.56 7.84
C SER A 201 8.07 8.43 8.39
N LYS A 202 8.24 9.05 9.57
CA LYS A 202 7.25 9.96 10.16
C LYS A 202 6.92 11.15 9.25
N ARG A 203 7.92 11.75 8.59
CA ARG A 203 7.69 12.82 7.61
C ARG A 203 6.81 12.37 6.45
N ALA A 204 7.08 11.20 5.88
CA ALA A 204 6.24 10.63 4.82
C ALA A 204 4.84 10.29 5.33
N TRP A 205 4.69 9.80 6.56
CA TRP A 205 3.39 9.51 7.16
C TRP A 205 2.57 10.77 7.40
N TYR A 206 3.22 11.86 7.80
CA TYR A 206 2.56 13.15 7.99
C TYR A 206 2.03 13.70 6.65
N GLU A 207 2.90 13.76 5.63
CA GLU A 207 2.53 14.21 4.29
C GLU A 207 1.34 13.40 3.72
N VAL A 208 1.41 12.07 3.85
CA VAL A 208 0.35 11.17 3.42
C VAL A 208 -0.92 11.36 4.24
N SER A 209 -0.82 11.68 5.53
CA SER A 209 -1.98 11.98 6.38
C SER A 209 -2.71 13.23 5.87
N GLU A 210 -1.98 14.30 5.54
CA GLU A 210 -2.58 15.49 4.92
C GLU A 210 -3.29 15.15 3.61
N MET A 211 -2.68 14.31 2.76
CA MET A 211 -3.32 13.86 1.52
C MET A 211 -4.62 13.08 1.78
N MET A 212 -4.61 12.17 2.75
CA MET A 212 -5.77 11.36 3.12
C MET A 212 -6.91 12.24 3.66
N ILE A 213 -6.58 13.21 4.52
CA ILE A 213 -7.54 14.17 5.10
C ILE A 213 -8.14 15.05 4.02
N LYS A 214 -7.33 15.57 3.09
CA LYS A 214 -7.80 16.34 1.94
C LYS A 214 -8.78 15.55 1.05
N HIS A 215 -8.64 14.22 0.99
CA HIS A 215 -9.56 13.33 0.29
C HIS A 215 -10.67 12.76 1.18
N GLY A 216 -10.85 13.33 2.38
CA GLY A 216 -11.99 13.08 3.24
C GLY A 216 -11.84 11.95 4.24
N ALA A 217 -10.62 11.58 4.64
CA ALA A 217 -10.40 10.69 5.78
C ALA A 217 -11.19 11.16 7.02
N SER A 218 -11.92 10.24 7.64
CA SER A 218 -12.85 10.55 8.72
C SER A 218 -12.15 10.66 10.08
N ARG A 219 -12.65 11.57 10.94
CA ARG A 219 -12.28 11.66 12.36
C ARG A 219 -12.70 10.42 13.14
N ASP A 220 -13.86 9.86 12.79
CA ASP A 220 -14.55 8.77 13.48
C ASP A 220 -14.04 7.38 13.08
N CYS A 221 -12.81 7.28 12.56
CA CYS A 221 -12.30 6.07 11.93
C CYS A 221 -12.12 4.89 12.89
N PHE A 222 -12.16 5.13 14.20
CA PHE A 222 -12.02 4.11 15.25
C PHE A 222 -13.34 3.79 15.99
N ASN A 223 -14.46 4.45 15.67
CA ASN A 223 -15.71 4.30 16.43
C ASN A 223 -16.28 2.87 16.41
N ASN A 224 -15.91 2.05 15.42
CA ASN A 224 -16.33 0.66 15.29
C ASN A 224 -15.34 -0.35 15.90
N ILE A 225 -14.26 0.11 16.53
CA ILE A 225 -13.29 -0.79 17.17
C ILE A 225 -13.69 -0.99 18.63
N GLU A 226 -14.39 -2.09 18.90
CA GLU A 226 -14.79 -2.45 20.27
C GLU A 226 -13.58 -2.73 21.17
N GLY A 227 -13.58 -2.14 22.37
CA GLY A 227 -12.70 -2.56 23.47
C GLY A 227 -11.35 -1.85 23.62
N GLN A 228 -11.09 -0.72 22.94
CA GLN A 228 -9.83 0.02 23.10
C GLN A 228 -9.98 1.54 23.15
N GLU A 229 -9.17 2.18 23.99
CA GLU A 229 -8.97 3.63 24.14
C GLU A 229 -8.29 4.29 22.91
N LEU A 230 -8.50 3.76 21.71
CA LEU A 230 -7.95 4.35 20.49
C LEU A 230 -8.81 5.53 20.04
N SER A 231 -8.47 6.72 20.51
CA SER A 231 -8.93 7.96 19.90
C SER A 231 -7.96 8.40 18.80
N ILE A 232 -8.49 9.04 17.76
CA ILE A 232 -7.66 9.61 16.68
C ILE A 232 -6.67 10.65 17.24
N ASP A 233 -7.10 11.42 18.25
CA ASP A 233 -6.27 12.40 18.94
C ASP A 233 -5.03 11.75 19.58
N ASN A 234 -5.23 10.73 20.41
CA ASN A 234 -4.13 10.01 21.07
C ASN A 234 -3.19 9.34 20.06
N VAL A 235 -3.77 8.75 19.00
CA VAL A 235 -2.99 8.09 17.95
C VAL A 235 -2.11 9.09 17.20
N LEU A 236 -2.66 10.22 16.77
CA LEU A 236 -1.90 11.24 16.04
C LEU A 236 -0.82 11.88 16.92
N SER A 237 -1.13 12.24 18.17
CA SER A 237 -0.15 12.81 19.12
C SER A 237 0.98 11.82 19.42
N THR A 238 0.69 10.51 19.51
CA THR A 238 1.73 9.49 19.68
C THR A 238 2.65 9.37 18.45
N ILE A 239 2.11 9.50 17.23
CA ILE A 239 2.89 9.33 16.00
C ILE A 239 3.75 10.57 15.71
N PHE A 240 3.15 11.77 15.81
CA PHE A 240 3.70 13.02 15.29
C PHE A 240 4.07 14.05 16.37
N GLY A 241 3.62 13.87 17.62
CA GLY A 241 3.67 14.90 18.66
C GLY A 241 2.50 15.88 18.58
N GLU A 242 2.32 16.65 19.66
CA GLU A 242 1.10 17.45 19.89
C GLU A 242 0.86 18.53 18.82
N ASP A 243 1.91 19.25 18.40
CA ASP A 243 1.77 20.37 17.45
C ASP A 243 1.30 19.87 16.07
N GLN A 244 1.95 18.82 15.57
CA GLN A 244 1.60 18.22 14.28
C GLN A 244 0.25 17.51 14.32
N ALA A 245 -0.07 16.82 15.42
CA ALA A 245 -1.38 16.20 15.61
C ALA A 245 -2.51 17.24 15.62
N SER A 246 -2.32 18.35 16.34
CA SER A 246 -3.30 19.44 16.40
C SER A 246 -3.60 20.02 15.02
N ASN A 247 -2.56 20.24 14.20
CA ASN A 247 -2.74 20.70 12.81
C ASN A 247 -3.58 19.71 11.98
N LEU A 248 -3.26 18.41 12.03
CA LEU A 248 -4.04 17.40 11.29
C LEU A 248 -5.50 17.33 11.76
N LEU A 249 -5.75 17.46 13.07
CA LEU A 249 -7.10 17.44 13.65
C LEU A 249 -7.92 18.69 13.25
N GLU A 250 -7.27 19.85 13.14
CA GLU A 250 -7.87 21.08 12.63
C GLU A 250 -8.26 20.90 11.15
N GLN A 251 -7.36 20.39 10.31
CA GLN A 251 -7.63 20.10 8.90
C GLN A 251 -8.80 19.13 8.70
N ILE A 252 -8.90 18.08 9.54
CA ILE A 252 -10.04 17.13 9.52
C ILE A 252 -11.34 17.87 9.82
N SER A 253 -11.34 18.74 10.84
CA SER A 253 -12.51 19.49 11.26
C SER A 253 -12.98 20.45 10.17
N ASP A 254 -12.06 21.20 9.55
CA ASP A 254 -12.36 22.12 8.45
C ASP A 254 -12.95 21.40 7.23
N GLN A 255 -12.44 20.21 6.90
CA GLN A 255 -13.00 19.37 5.84
C GLN A 255 -14.45 18.96 6.14
N MET A 256 -14.76 18.62 7.40
CA MET A 256 -16.13 18.28 7.81
C MET A 256 -17.07 19.48 7.69
N PHE A 257 -16.65 20.67 8.13
CA PHE A 257 -17.44 21.90 8.02
C PHE A 257 -17.71 22.29 6.55
N ASN A 258 -16.69 22.22 5.69
CA ASN A 258 -16.84 22.56 4.27
C ASN A 258 -17.79 21.62 3.53
N LYS A 259 -17.76 20.32 3.83
CA LYS A 259 -18.74 19.35 3.30
C LYS A 259 -20.16 19.62 3.79
N GLY A 260 -20.33 19.98 5.07
CA GLY A 260 -21.65 20.32 5.63
C GLY A 260 -22.27 21.55 4.98
N ASN A 261 -21.47 22.57 4.68
CA ASN A 261 -21.92 23.81 4.05
C ASN A 261 -22.25 23.63 2.56
N THR A 262 -21.48 22.84 1.81
CA THR A 262 -21.80 22.51 0.41
C THR A 262 -23.11 21.73 0.30
N TRP A 263 -23.37 20.81 1.22
CA TRP A 263 -24.63 20.05 1.25
C TRP A 263 -25.85 20.93 1.58
N ARG A 264 -25.70 21.85 2.55
CA ARG A 264 -26.77 22.82 2.88
C ARG A 264 -27.06 23.80 1.74
N GLY A 265 -26.02 24.25 1.03
CA GLY A 265 -26.18 25.12 -0.15
C GLY A 265 -26.89 24.46 -1.33
N TRP A 266 -26.72 23.13 -1.50
CA TRP A 266 -27.48 22.34 -2.47
C TRP A 266 -28.93 22.12 -2.05
N ILE A 267 -29.21 21.92 -0.77
CA ILE A 267 -30.60 21.77 -0.30
C ILE A 267 -31.35 23.11 -0.43
N SER A 268 -30.69 24.24 -0.17
CA SER A 268 -31.30 25.57 -0.32
C SER A 268 -31.53 26.01 -1.77
N SER A 269 -30.96 25.34 -2.77
CA SER A 269 -31.22 25.62 -4.20
C SER A 269 -32.35 24.77 -4.78
N PHE A 270 -32.90 23.83 -3.99
CA PHE A 270 -34.03 22.97 -4.34
C PHE A 270 -35.32 23.32 -3.60
N PHE A 271 -35.33 24.38 -2.77
CA PHE A 271 -36.50 24.92 -2.08
C PHE A 271 -36.70 26.40 -2.42
#